data_AF-A0A3C0GCD2-F1
#
_entry.id   AF-A0A3C0GCD2-F1
#
_cell.length_a   1.000
_cell.length_b   1.000
_cell.length_c   1.000
_cell.angle_alpha   90.00
_cell.angle_beta   90.00
_cell.angle_gamma   90.00
#
_symmetry.space_group_name_H-M   'P 1'
#
loop_
_entity.id
_entity.type
_entity.pdbx_description
1 polymer ?
#
loop_
_entity_poly.entity_id
_entity_poly.type
_entity_poly.pdbx_seq_one_letter_code
_entity_poly.pdbx_strand_id
1 'polypeptide(L)'
;VEKKLEYIEQELKILQDTLEAESVQVPTELVQELKDVNEQLWDAEDIIRDCEKREDFGEDFVKCARLDAILNDKRFLVKNKINNHFDSLIKEQKSYEGLYTAD
;
A
#
# COMPACT_ATOMS: atom_id res chain seq x y z
N VAL A 1 -12.82 -7.82 15.69
CA VAL A 1 -12.64 -8.08 14.25
C VAL A 1 -13.87 -7.60 13.49
N GLU A 2 -15.07 -8.03 13.89
CA GLU A 2 -16.36 -7.62 13.33
C GLU A 2 -16.51 -6.09 13.12
N LYS A 3 -16.35 -5.28 14.17
CA LYS A 3 -16.37 -3.80 14.04
C LYS A 3 -15.34 -3.21 13.07
N LYS A 4 -14.18 -3.85 12.90
CA LYS A 4 -13.15 -3.34 11.96
C LYS A 4 -13.57 -3.60 10.52
N LEU A 5 -14.18 -4.75 10.25
CA LEU A 5 -14.73 -5.07 8.94
C LEU A 5 -15.88 -4.11 8.59
N GLU A 6 -16.78 -3.84 9.53
CA GLU A 6 -17.86 -2.87 9.33
C GLU A 6 -17.32 -1.48 8.91
N TYR A 7 -16.26 -0.98 9.53
CA TYR A 7 -15.64 0.30 9.13
C TYR A 7 -15.06 0.24 7.71
N ILE A 8 -14.34 -0.84 7.37
CA ILE A 8 -13.75 -1.01 6.03
C ILE A 8 -14.84 -1.09 4.96
N GLU A 9 -15.92 -1.83 5.22
CA GLU A 9 -17.06 -1.97 4.31
C GLU A 9 -17.78 -0.63 4.11
N GLN A 10 -17.93 0.17 5.17
CA GLN A 10 -18.51 1.51 5.08
C GLN A 10 -17.64 2.45 4.25
N GLU A 11 -16.31 2.47 4.47
CA GLU A 11 -15.38 3.27 3.68
C GLU A 11 -15.41 2.88 2.20
N LEU A 12 -15.40 1.57 1.91
CA LEU A 12 -15.50 1.05 0.54
C LEU A 12 -16.80 1.46 -0.12
N LYS A 13 -17.92 1.38 0.60
CA LYS A 13 -19.23 1.78 0.08
C LYS A 13 -19.26 3.27 -0.28
N ILE A 14 -18.72 4.14 0.57
CA ILE A 14 -18.65 5.59 0.29
C ILE A 14 -17.86 5.84 -1.01
N LEU A 15 -16.73 5.16 -1.19
CA LEU A 15 -15.94 5.26 -2.41
C LEU A 15 -16.74 4.79 -3.64
N GLN A 16 -17.37 3.62 -3.58
CA GLN A 16 -18.15 3.05 -4.68
C GLN A 16 -19.32 3.95 -5.08
N ASP A 17 -20.10 4.42 -4.10
CA ASP A 17 -21.23 5.34 -4.34
C ASP A 17 -20.76 6.64 -5.01
N THR A 18 -19.60 7.17 -4.59
CA THR A 18 -19.01 8.39 -5.19
C THR A 18 -18.56 8.17 -6.63
N LEU A 19 -17.90 7.04 -6.91
CA LEU A 19 -17.47 6.69 -8.27
C LEU A 19 -18.66 6.52 -9.21
N GLU A 20 -19.74 5.89 -8.73
CA GLU A 20 -20.98 5.74 -9.51
C GLU A 20 -21.65 7.09 -9.78
N ALA A 21 -21.82 7.92 -8.74
CA ALA A 21 -22.44 9.23 -8.86
C ALA A 21 -21.70 10.15 -9.85
N GLU A 22 -20.37 10.12 -9.85
CA GLU A 22 -19.51 10.91 -10.74
C GLU A 22 -19.20 10.19 -12.07
N SER A 23 -19.75 8.99 -12.29
CA SER A 23 -19.49 8.16 -13.48
C SER A 23 -18.00 7.91 -13.77
N VAL A 24 -17.19 7.83 -12.72
CA VAL A 24 -15.74 7.63 -12.81
C VAL A 24 -15.45 6.14 -12.99
N GLN A 25 -14.76 5.80 -14.07
CA GLN A 25 -14.28 4.44 -14.32
C GLN A 25 -12.86 4.29 -13.77
N VAL A 26 -12.66 3.36 -12.84
CA VAL A 26 -11.34 3.08 -12.27
C VAL A 26 -10.66 1.97 -13.05
N PRO A 27 -9.47 2.20 -13.63
CA PRO A 27 -8.73 1.15 -14.33
C PRO A 27 -8.39 -0.02 -13.40
N THR A 28 -8.82 -1.22 -13.78
CA THR A 28 -8.65 -2.43 -12.94
C THR A 28 -7.19 -2.75 -12.71
N GLU A 29 -6.33 -2.45 -13.68
CA GLU A 29 -4.88 -2.64 -13.58
C GLU A 29 -4.25 -1.80 -12.47
N LEU A 30 -4.75 -0.58 -12.23
CA LEU A 30 -4.23 0.29 -11.16
C LEU A 30 -4.66 -0.23 -9.79
N VAL A 31 -5.89 -0.73 -9.68
CA VAL A 31 -6.41 -1.37 -8.45
C VAL A 31 -5.62 -2.65 -8.15
N GLN A 32 -5.39 -3.48 -9.16
CA GLN A 32 -4.65 -4.72 -9.01
C GLN A 32 -3.19 -4.47 -8.64
N GLU A 33 -2.51 -3.53 -9.30
CA GLU A 33 -1.13 -3.17 -8.98
C GLU A 33 -1.00 -2.67 -7.53
N LEU A 34 -1.95 -1.87 -7.05
CA LEU A 34 -1.98 -1.38 -5.67
C LEU A 34 -2.28 -2.50 -4.67
N LYS A 35 -3.16 -3.43 -5.02
CA LYS A 35 -3.47 -4.59 -4.19
C LYS A 35 -2.25 -5.49 -4.06
N ASP A 36 -1.62 -5.87 -5.17
CA ASP A 36 -0.49 -6.79 -5.20
C ASP A 36 0.70 -6.27 -4.39
N VAL A 37 0.99 -4.96 -4.45
CA VAL A 37 2.08 -4.38 -3.66
C VAL A 37 1.74 -4.29 -2.17
N ASN A 38 0.47 -4.06 -1.81
CA ASN A 38 0.04 -4.07 -0.41
C ASN A 38 0.09 -5.47 0.19
N GLU A 39 -0.34 -6.50 -0.54
CA GLU A 39 -0.28 -7.89 -0.06
C GLU A 39 1.17 -8.31 0.22
N GLN A 40 2.09 -8.04 -0.72
CA GLN A 40 3.53 -8.29 -0.51
C GLN A 40 4.09 -7.51 0.68
N LEU A 41 3.65 -6.26 0.87
CA LEU A 41 4.10 -5.43 1.98
C LEU A 41 3.62 -6.02 3.31
N TRP A 42 2.35 -6.43 3.40
CA TRP A 42 1.80 -7.06 4.61
C TRP A 42 2.49 -8.38 4.95
N ASP A 43 2.81 -9.21 3.95
CA ASP A 43 3.56 -10.45 4.18
C ASP A 43 4.95 -10.16 4.79
N ALA A 44 5.65 -9.13 4.31
CA ALA A 44 6.93 -8.70 4.88
C ALA A 44 6.76 -8.13 6.29
N GLU A 45 5.76 -7.28 6.52
CA GLU A 45 5.45 -6.71 7.83
C GLU A 45 5.08 -7.79 8.86
N ASP A 46 4.37 -8.84 8.46
CA ASP A 46 3.99 -9.94 9.35
C ASP A 46 5.20 -10.75 9.81
N ILE A 47 6.15 -11.01 8.90
CA ILE A 47 7.45 -11.63 9.28
C ILE A 47 8.22 -10.72 10.24
N ILE A 48 8.29 -9.41 9.96
CA ILE A 48 8.94 -8.43 10.85
C ILE A 48 8.29 -8.45 12.24
N ARG A 49 6.95 -8.40 12.32
CA ARG A 49 6.21 -8.44 13.59
C ARG A 49 6.45 -9.72 14.37
N ASP A 50 6.58 -10.85 13.68
CA ASP A 50 6.85 -12.13 14.31
C ASP A 50 8.30 -12.26 14.80
N CYS A 51 9.27 -11.69 14.08
CA CYS A 51 10.64 -11.52 14.53
C CYS A 51 10.71 -10.60 15.77
N GLU A 52 10.04 -9.45 15.75
CA GLU A 52 9.95 -8.52 16.90
C GLU A 52 9.37 -9.19 18.15
N LYS A 53 8.27 -9.96 18.01
CA LYS A 53 7.68 -10.71 19.14
C LYS A 53 8.65 -11.73 19.77
N ARG A 54 9.59 -12.24 18.98
CA ARG A 54 10.61 -13.20 19.43
C ARG A 54 11.93 -12.54 19.82
N GLU A 55 12.05 -11.21 19.65
CA GLU A 55 13.30 -10.46 19.75
C GLU A 55 14.43 -11.03 18.86
N ASP A 56 14.05 -11.60 17.70
CA ASP A 56 14.95 -12.25 16.75
C ASP A 56 15.24 -11.35 15.55
N PHE A 57 16.39 -10.68 15.59
CA PHE A 57 16.84 -9.73 14.57
C PHE A 57 17.85 -10.35 13.59
N GLY A 58 17.69 -11.65 13.31
CA GLY A 58 18.52 -12.40 12.38
C GLY A 58 18.28 -12.07 10.89
N GLU A 59 18.63 -13.02 10.02
CA GLU A 59 18.62 -12.84 8.57
C GLU A 59 17.22 -12.50 8.01
N ASP A 60 16.18 -13.20 8.47
CA ASP A 60 14.81 -12.98 8.01
C ASP A 60 14.31 -11.57 8.36
N PHE A 61 14.62 -11.08 9.56
CA PHE A 61 14.29 -9.72 9.96
C PHE A 61 14.96 -8.69 9.04
N VAL A 62 16.28 -8.82 8.81
CA VAL A 62 17.03 -7.89 7.95
C VAL A 62 16.51 -7.90 6.52
N LYS A 63 16.21 -9.10 6.00
CA LYS A 63 15.68 -9.28 4.64
C LYS A 63 14.30 -8.64 4.49
N CYS A 64 13.38 -8.94 5.40
CA CYS A 64 12.01 -8.40 5.34
C CYS A 64 11.99 -6.90 5.61
N ALA A 65 12.81 -6.37 6.53
CA ALA A 65 12.90 -4.93 6.77
C ALA A 65 13.38 -4.15 5.53
N ARG A 66 14.33 -4.70 4.77
CA ARG A 66 14.76 -4.11 3.48
C ARG A 66 13.67 -4.21 2.42
N LEU A 67 13.00 -5.37 2.35
CA LEU A 67 11.91 -5.58 1.41
C LEU A 67 10.72 -4.66 1.71
N ASP A 68 10.38 -4.44 2.98
CA ASP A 68 9.36 -3.51 3.43
C ASP A 68 9.63 -2.08 2.93
N ALA A 69 10.86 -1.59 3.09
CA ALA A 69 11.26 -0.27 2.59
C ALA A 69 11.10 -0.15 1.05
N ILE A 70 11.54 -1.18 0.31
CA ILE A 70 11.40 -1.25 -1.16
C ILE A 70 9.93 -1.27 -1.57
N LEU A 71 9.12 -2.12 -0.94
CA LEU A 71 7.69 -2.25 -1.24
C LEU A 71 6.90 -1.00 -0.85
N ASN A 72 7.31 -0.31 0.21
CA ASN A 72 6.73 0.98 0.60
C ASN A 72 6.96 2.04 -0.48
N ASP A 73 8.15 2.11 -1.07
CA ASP A 73 8.45 2.99 -2.19
C ASP A 73 7.73 2.58 -3.47
N LYS A 74 7.64 1.28 -3.76
CA LYS A 74 6.83 0.78 -4.86
C LYS A 74 5.36 1.18 -4.69
N ARG A 75 4.79 1.03 -3.49
CA ARG A 75 3.40 1.45 -3.19
C ARG A 75 3.23 2.95 -3.36
N PHE A 76 4.19 3.76 -2.92
CA PHE A 76 4.20 5.21 -3.16
C PHE A 76 4.14 5.54 -4.65
N LEU A 77 4.95 4.87 -5.48
CA LEU A 77 4.92 5.05 -6.94
C LEU A 77 3.56 4.66 -7.55
N VAL A 78 2.98 3.54 -7.13
CA VAL A 78 1.65 3.10 -7.60
C VAL A 78 0.57 4.12 -7.22
N LYS A 79 0.57 4.62 -5.98
CA LYS A 79 -0.36 5.69 -5.56
C LYS A 79 -0.16 6.96 -6.39
N ASN A 80 1.07 7.30 -6.75
CA ASN A 80 1.34 8.43 -7.63
C ASN A 80 0.86 8.22 -9.07
N LYS A 81 0.93 6.99 -9.60
CA LYS A 81 0.31 6.66 -10.90
C LYS A 81 -1.20 6.91 -10.85
N ILE A 82 -1.88 6.45 -9.79
CA ILE A 82 -3.32 6.69 -9.58
C ILE A 82 -3.60 8.19 -9.49
N ASN A 83 -2.86 8.93 -8.67
CA ASN A 83 -3.00 10.38 -8.54
C ASN A 83 -2.84 11.12 -9.87
N ASN A 84 -1.90 10.69 -10.72
CA ASN A 84 -1.68 11.28 -12.03
C ASN A 84 -2.77 10.90 -13.03
N HIS A 85 -3.30 9.67 -12.95
CA HIS A 85 -4.39 9.22 -13.83
C HIS A 85 -5.68 10.03 -13.61
N PHE A 86 -5.97 10.40 -12.36
CA PHE A 86 -7.16 11.17 -11.99
C PHE A 86 -6.90 12.67 -11.80
N ASP A 87 -5.73 13.17 -12.22
CA ASP A 87 -5.33 14.58 -12.06
C ASP A 87 -5.53 15.14 -10.64
N SER A 88 -5.28 14.30 -9.62
CA SER A 88 -5.49 14.67 -8.22
C SER A 88 -4.65 15.88 -7.83
N LEU A 89 -5.29 16.88 -7.22
CA LEU A 89 -4.62 18.06 -6.67
C LEU A 89 -3.77 17.72 -5.43
N ILE A 90 -4.13 16.65 -4.72
CA ILE A 90 -3.46 16.21 -3.50
C ILE A 90 -2.68 14.93 -3.82
N LYS A 91 -1.37 14.96 -3.57
CA LYS A 91 -0.46 13.83 -3.81
C LYS A 91 0.43 13.63 -2.60
N GLU A 92 0.66 12.38 -2.22
CA GLU A 92 1.65 12.02 -1.21
C GLU A 92 3.04 12.45 -1.70
N GLN A 93 3.89 12.95 -0.79
CA GLN A 93 5.27 13.34 -1.08
C GLN A 93 6.21 12.72 -0.05
N LYS A 94 7.41 12.34 -0.50
CA LYS A 94 8.50 11.87 0.35
C LYS A 94 9.58 12.96 0.41
N SER A 95 10.04 13.30 1.60
CA SER A 95 10.97 14.42 1.82
C SER A 95 12.44 14.06 1.61
N TYR A 96 12.76 12.78 1.43
CA TYR A 96 14.12 12.29 1.21
C TYR A 96 14.41 12.09 -0.27
N GLU A 97 15.68 12.24 -0.63
CA GLU A 97 16.17 12.01 -1.99
C GLU A 97 16.43 10.51 -2.20
N GLY A 98 15.87 9.96 -3.27
CA GLY A 98 16.02 8.56 -3.65
C GLY A 98 14.92 7.66 -3.10
N LEU A 99 14.49 6.70 -3.92
CA LEU A 99 13.67 5.58 -3.48
C LEU A 99 14.61 4.41 -3.20
N TYR A 100 14.24 3.56 -2.26
CA TYR A 100 14.73 2.20 -2.12
C TYR A 100 14.36 1.43 -3.40
N THR A 101 15.19 1.59 -4.42
CA THR A 101 15.19 0.70 -5.57
C THR A 101 15.87 -0.58 -5.12
N ALA A 102 15.23 -1.73 -5.37
CA ALA A 102 15.98 -2.97 -5.42
C ALA A 102 17.01 -2.80 -6.53
N ASP A 103 18.29 -2.85 -6.19
CA ASP A 103 19.33 -3.13 -7.19
C ASP A 103 19.04 -4.48 -7.86
#